data_AF-A8N2Q7-F1
#
_entry.id   AF-A8N2Q7-F1
#
_cell.length_a   1.000
_cell.length_b   1.000
_cell.length_c   1.000
_cell.angle_alpha   90.00
_cell.angle_beta   90.00
_cell.angle_gamma   90.00
#
_symmetry.space_group_name_H-M   'P 1'
#
loop_
_entity.id
_entity.type
_entity.pdbx_description
1 polymer ?
#
loop_
_entity_poly.entity_id
_entity_poly.type
_entity_poly.pdbx_seq_one_letter_code
_entity_poly.pdbx_strand_id
1 'polypeptide(L)'
;MSITHISSLSQLNGILGESKSKLTVIDFHATWYVASLFCSTRTLHASPLDRCGPCHAIAPKFEALAREYKNVNFLKCDVDQARDVASEYRVTAMPTFIFLKGHTKVDQVRGADARGIEAALRKHSTSSGGTTAFSGKGHTLGGGPAPTDVKGEAKRAVDNAANAASAGLAGIDPQVKVLVGLIGLYVLFWYLG
;
A
#
# COMPACT_ATOMS: atom_id res chain seq x y z
N MET A 1 -16.66 10.44 9.53
CA MET A 1 -17.51 9.70 8.58
C MET A 1 -17.79 8.33 9.19
N SER A 2 -18.92 7.71 8.87
CA SER A 2 -19.19 6.33 9.26
C SER A 2 -18.22 5.38 8.54
N ILE A 3 -17.74 4.36 9.25
CA ILE A 3 -16.98 3.28 8.63
C ILE A 3 -17.96 2.40 7.87
N THR A 4 -17.69 2.14 6.60
CA THR A 4 -18.58 1.32 5.78
C THR A 4 -18.21 -0.16 5.92
N HIS A 5 -19.19 -1.00 6.19
CA HIS A 5 -19.00 -2.44 6.26
C HIS A 5 -19.29 -3.06 4.89
N ILE A 6 -18.34 -3.87 4.40
CA ILE A 6 -18.48 -4.62 3.15
C ILE A 6 -18.59 -6.11 3.45
N SER A 7 -19.51 -6.78 2.76
CA SER A 7 -19.75 -8.22 2.88
C SER A 7 -19.60 -8.98 1.56
N SER A 8 -19.36 -8.28 0.45
CA SER A 8 -19.21 -8.91 -0.88
C SER A 8 -18.25 -8.14 -1.77
N LEU A 9 -17.64 -8.86 -2.73
CA LEU A 9 -16.78 -8.26 -3.75
C LEU A 9 -17.53 -7.28 -4.67
N SER A 10 -18.81 -7.55 -4.97
CA SER A 10 -19.64 -6.64 -5.78
C SER A 10 -19.84 -5.28 -5.12
N GLN A 11 -20.10 -5.26 -3.81
CA GLN A 11 -20.23 -4.03 -3.04
C GLN A 11 -18.91 -3.25 -3.00
N LEU A 12 -17.79 -3.96 -2.82
CA LEU A 12 -16.47 -3.35 -2.86
C LEU A 12 -16.19 -2.71 -4.23
N ASN A 13 -16.42 -3.46 -5.32
CA ASN A 13 -16.18 -2.96 -6.68
C ASN A 13 -17.04 -1.74 -7.02
N GLY A 14 -18.28 -1.67 -6.53
CA GLY A 14 -19.12 -0.48 -6.65
C GLY A 14 -18.51 0.75 -5.99
N ILE A 15 -18.06 0.62 -4.74
CA ILE A 15 -17.43 1.71 -3.97
C ILE A 15 -16.12 2.16 -4.62
N LEU A 16 -15.28 1.20 -5.05
CA LEU A 16 -14.02 1.51 -5.73
C LEU A 16 -14.23 2.14 -7.10
N GLY A 17 -15.32 1.79 -7.79
CA GLY A 17 -15.73 2.38 -9.06
C GLY A 17 -16.15 3.84 -8.94
N GLU A 18 -16.81 4.20 -7.84
CA GLU A 18 -17.22 5.57 -7.54
C GLU A 18 -16.03 6.43 -7.04
N SER A 19 -15.10 5.82 -6.30
CA SER A 19 -14.02 6.51 -5.59
C SER A 19 -12.62 6.31 -6.19
N LYS A 20 -12.49 6.23 -7.52
CA LYS A 20 -11.22 5.90 -8.22
C LYS A 20 -10.02 6.76 -7.85
N SER A 21 -10.21 8.06 -7.62
CA SER A 21 -9.15 9.01 -7.27
C SER A 21 -8.88 9.11 -5.76
N LYS A 22 -9.78 8.57 -4.93
CA LYS A 22 -9.70 8.64 -3.47
C LYS A 22 -8.95 7.42 -2.94
N LEU A 23 -8.19 7.61 -1.86
CA LEU A 23 -7.60 6.49 -1.15
C LEU A 23 -8.68 5.74 -0.37
N THR A 24 -8.71 4.44 -0.51
CA THR A 24 -9.59 3.53 0.22
C THR A 24 -8.74 2.59 1.06
N VAL A 25 -9.05 2.47 2.35
CA VAL A 25 -8.38 1.57 3.29
C VAL A 25 -9.38 0.51 3.74
N ILE A 26 -9.05 -0.75 3.52
CA ILE A 26 -9.87 -1.89 3.93
C ILE A 26 -9.20 -2.57 5.11
N ASP A 27 -9.90 -2.62 6.23
CA ASP A 27 -9.57 -3.42 7.41
C ASP A 27 -10.22 -4.80 7.30
N PHE A 28 -9.40 -5.82 7.06
CA PHE A 28 -9.81 -7.21 7.11
C PHE A 28 -9.73 -7.71 8.56
N HIS A 29 -10.90 -7.81 9.18
CA HIS A 29 -11.06 -8.31 10.53
C HIS A 29 -11.87 -9.61 10.52
N ALA A 30 -11.60 -10.44 11.51
CA ALA A 30 -12.32 -11.68 11.77
C ALA A 30 -13.25 -11.46 12.97
N THR A 31 -14.55 -11.66 12.80
CA THR A 31 -15.52 -11.62 13.90
C THR A 31 -15.54 -12.93 14.70
N TRP A 32 -14.98 -14.02 14.17
CA TRP A 32 -14.97 -15.36 14.80
C TRP A 32 -14.19 -15.50 16.12
N TYR A 33 -13.38 -14.53 16.53
CA TYR A 33 -12.70 -14.58 17.85
C TYR A 33 -13.62 -14.30 19.05
N VAL A 34 -14.84 -13.78 18.83
CA VAL A 34 -15.80 -13.50 19.92
C VAL A 34 -17.01 -14.42 19.96
N ALA A 35 -17.26 -15.21 18.91
CA ALA A 35 -18.47 -16.04 18.80
C ALA A 35 -18.23 -17.55 18.90
N SER A 36 -17.01 -18.05 18.66
CA SER A 36 -16.73 -19.50 18.71
C SER A 36 -16.52 -20.08 20.13
N LEU A 37 -16.77 -19.29 21.19
CA LEU A 37 -16.68 -19.71 22.60
C LEU A 37 -18.04 -19.67 23.32
N PHE A 38 -19.13 -19.69 22.56
CA PHE A 38 -20.45 -20.04 23.07
C PHE A 38 -20.87 -21.45 22.60
N CYS A 39 -19.93 -22.41 22.63
CA CYS A 39 -20.27 -23.83 22.57
C CYS A 39 -19.99 -24.46 23.93
N SER A 40 -21.03 -24.47 24.76
CA SER A 40 -21.32 -25.45 25.82
C SER A 40 -20.11 -26.04 26.58
N THR A 41 -19.63 -25.37 27.63
CA THR A 41 -19.27 -26.08 28.89
C THR A 41 -19.07 -25.12 30.04
N ARG A 42 -19.77 -25.43 31.13
CA ARG A 42 -19.69 -24.80 32.44
C ARG A 42 -18.32 -25.08 33.06
N THR A 43 -17.69 -24.04 33.59
CA THR A 43 -16.45 -24.05 34.40
C THR A 43 -15.17 -24.36 33.64
N LEU A 44 -14.32 -23.36 33.44
CA LEU A 44 -13.12 -23.11 34.25
C LEU A 44 -12.35 -21.92 33.64
N HIS A 45 -12.03 -20.94 34.49
CA HIS A 45 -11.02 -19.91 34.27
C HIS A 45 -11.08 -19.19 32.91
N ALA A 46 -11.89 -18.14 32.85
CA ALA A 46 -11.62 -17.03 31.95
C ALA A 46 -10.25 -16.43 32.31
N SER A 47 -9.18 -16.96 31.70
CA SER A 47 -7.97 -16.16 31.50
C SER A 47 -8.35 -15.08 30.49
N PRO A 48 -8.25 -13.77 30.79
CA PRO A 48 -8.58 -12.67 29.87
C PRO A 48 -7.64 -12.56 28.65
N LEU A 49 -7.07 -13.66 28.16
CA LEU A 49 -6.03 -13.67 27.12
C LEU A 49 -6.57 -13.96 25.72
N ASP A 50 -7.86 -14.24 25.57
CA ASP A 50 -8.48 -14.42 24.24
C ASP A 50 -8.98 -13.11 23.61
N ARG A 51 -8.71 -11.99 24.27
CA ARG A 51 -8.51 -10.71 23.58
C ARG A 51 -7.18 -10.86 22.84
N CYS A 52 -7.22 -11.25 21.57
CA CYS A 52 -6.07 -11.07 20.68
C CYS A 52 -5.61 -9.61 20.78
N GLY A 53 -4.62 -9.34 21.64
CA GLY A 53 -4.13 -8.02 22.03
C GLY A 53 -3.90 -7.04 20.88
N PRO A 54 -3.35 -7.46 19.73
CA PRO A 54 -3.16 -6.56 18.59
C PRO A 54 -4.48 -6.08 17.93
N CYS A 55 -5.47 -6.95 17.72
CA CYS A 55 -6.73 -6.58 17.04
C CYS A 55 -7.52 -5.53 17.82
N HIS A 56 -7.59 -5.68 19.15
CA HIS A 56 -8.33 -4.74 19.99
C HIS A 56 -7.60 -3.41 20.17
N ALA A 57 -6.27 -3.41 20.18
CA ALA A 57 -5.47 -2.20 20.29
C ALA A 57 -5.59 -1.30 19.05
N ILE A 58 -5.72 -1.89 17.85
CA ILE A 58 -5.75 -1.14 16.60
C ILE A 58 -7.14 -0.60 16.23
N ALA A 59 -8.22 -1.26 16.66
CA ALA A 59 -9.59 -0.85 16.37
C ALA A 59 -9.91 0.62 16.74
N PRO A 60 -9.63 1.12 17.97
CA PRO A 60 -9.91 2.51 18.32
C PRO A 60 -9.00 3.50 17.58
N LYS A 61 -7.79 3.08 17.20
CA LYS A 61 -6.86 3.88 16.39
C LYS A 61 -7.36 4.03 14.96
N PHE A 62 -7.83 2.95 14.35
CA PHE A 62 -8.43 2.98 13.02
C PHE A 62 -9.67 3.88 12.98
N GLU A 63 -10.51 3.82 14.02
CA GLU A 63 -11.67 4.72 14.15
C GLU A 63 -11.28 6.19 14.34
N ALA A 64 -10.21 6.48 15.10
CA ALA A 64 -9.68 7.83 15.22
C ALA A 64 -9.18 8.36 13.87
N LEU A 65 -8.43 7.53 13.13
CA LEU A 65 -7.94 7.88 11.79
C LEU A 65 -9.08 8.10 10.80
N ALA A 66 -10.15 7.31 10.88
CA ALA A 66 -11.35 7.50 10.06
C ALA A 66 -12.10 8.82 10.36
N ARG A 67 -11.94 9.36 11.58
CA ARG A 67 -12.49 10.68 11.94
C ARG A 67 -11.61 11.82 11.46
N GLU A 68 -10.29 11.64 11.52
CA GLU A 68 -9.29 12.63 11.10
C GLU A 68 -9.22 12.75 9.56
N TYR A 69 -9.11 11.63 8.85
CA TYR A 69 -8.93 11.58 7.40
C TYR A 69 -10.26 11.45 6.65
N LYS A 70 -11.03 12.53 6.57
CA LYS A 70 -12.30 12.56 5.80
C LYS A 70 -12.13 12.37 4.28
N ASN A 71 -10.93 12.66 3.79
CA ASN A 71 -10.53 12.51 2.38
C ASN A 71 -10.11 11.07 2.03
N VAL A 72 -10.27 10.12 2.96
CA VAL A 72 -9.98 8.70 2.75
C VAL A 72 -11.25 7.89 3.05
N ASN A 73 -11.51 6.85 2.27
CA ASN A 73 -12.62 5.93 2.53
C ASN A 73 -12.13 4.80 3.43
N PHE A 74 -12.73 4.66 4.61
CA PHE A 74 -12.42 3.59 5.55
C PHE A 74 -13.49 2.52 5.48
N LEU A 75 -13.09 1.32 5.07
CA LEU A 75 -13.96 0.16 4.92
C LEU A 75 -13.54 -0.93 5.91
N LYS A 76 -14.52 -1.62 6.50
CA LYS A 76 -14.33 -2.83 7.30
C LYS A 76 -14.88 -4.01 6.51
N CYS A 77 -14.02 -5.00 6.28
CA CYS A 77 -14.37 -6.25 5.61
C CYS A 77 -14.33 -7.37 6.64
N ASP A 78 -15.46 -8.04 6.83
CA ASP A 78 -15.48 -9.29 7.59
C ASP A 78 -15.01 -10.42 6.66
N VAL A 79 -13.90 -11.07 7.00
CA VAL A 79 -13.38 -12.19 6.20
C VAL A 79 -14.31 -13.40 6.16
N ASP A 80 -15.20 -13.55 7.14
CA ASP A 80 -16.17 -14.66 7.18
C ASP A 80 -17.35 -14.42 6.21
N GLN A 81 -17.78 -13.17 6.08
CA GLN A 81 -18.85 -12.76 5.15
C GLN A 81 -18.33 -12.61 3.72
N ALA A 82 -17.16 -11.99 3.56
CA ALA A 82 -16.56 -11.64 2.27
C ALA A 82 -15.30 -12.48 1.97
N ARG A 83 -15.44 -13.81 2.02
CA ARG A 83 -14.34 -14.76 1.78
C ARG A 83 -13.73 -14.64 0.38
N ASP A 84 -14.56 -14.25 -0.59
CA ASP A 84 -14.19 -13.91 -1.95
C ASP A 84 -13.18 -12.76 -1.99
N VAL A 85 -13.48 -11.65 -1.29
CA VAL A 85 -12.59 -10.49 -1.19
C VAL A 85 -11.29 -10.85 -0.47
N ALA A 86 -11.39 -11.58 0.64
CA ALA A 86 -10.21 -12.00 1.41
C ALA A 86 -9.25 -12.88 0.57
N SER A 87 -9.82 -13.77 -0.23
CA SER A 87 -9.07 -14.67 -1.12
C SER A 87 -8.42 -13.90 -2.28
N GLU A 88 -9.14 -12.97 -2.90
CA GLU A 88 -8.65 -12.11 -3.98
C GLU A 88 -7.39 -11.34 -3.55
N TYR A 89 -7.42 -10.75 -2.35
CA TYR A 89 -6.30 -10.00 -1.80
C TYR A 89 -5.28 -10.85 -1.02
N ARG A 90 -5.45 -12.18 -1.01
CA ARG A 90 -4.58 -13.16 -0.34
C ARG A 90 -4.32 -12.81 1.13
N VAL A 91 -5.37 -12.46 1.86
CA VAL A 91 -5.31 -12.19 3.29
C VAL A 91 -5.07 -13.51 4.03
N THR A 92 -3.94 -13.60 4.73
CA THR A 92 -3.48 -14.82 5.42
C THR A 92 -3.40 -14.66 6.93
N ALA A 93 -3.41 -13.42 7.42
CA ALA A 93 -3.36 -13.09 8.84
C ALA A 93 -4.26 -11.88 9.11
N MET A 94 -4.96 -11.88 10.24
CA MET A 94 -5.83 -10.78 10.67
C MET A 94 -5.25 -10.15 11.95
N PRO A 95 -5.28 -8.81 12.10
CA PRO A 95 -5.85 -7.84 11.17
C PRO A 95 -4.89 -7.56 10.00
N THR A 96 -5.42 -7.31 8.81
CA THR A 96 -4.64 -6.84 7.66
C THR A 96 -5.32 -5.63 7.04
N PHE A 97 -4.54 -4.58 6.80
CA PHE A 97 -4.98 -3.33 6.21
C PHE A 97 -4.48 -3.25 4.77
N ILE A 98 -5.40 -3.05 3.83
CA ILE A 98 -5.08 -2.92 2.41
C ILE A 98 -5.44 -1.53 1.94
N PHE A 99 -4.50 -0.88 1.29
CA PHE A 99 -4.64 0.45 0.73
C PHE A 99 -4.87 0.34 -0.77
N LEU A 100 -5.97 0.92 -1.25
CA LEU A 100 -6.42 0.86 -2.63
C LEU A 100 -6.66 2.26 -3.16
N LYS A 101 -6.32 2.49 -4.42
CA LYS A 101 -6.80 3.64 -5.20
C LYS A 101 -7.54 3.08 -6.42
N GLY A 102 -8.86 3.23 -6.43
CA GLY A 102 -9.72 2.45 -7.34
C GLY A 102 -9.48 0.95 -7.15
N HIS A 103 -9.21 0.22 -8.23
CA HIS A 103 -8.97 -1.23 -8.19
C HIS A 103 -7.48 -1.61 -8.02
N THR A 104 -6.59 -0.63 -7.82
CA THR A 104 -5.15 -0.89 -7.70
C THR A 104 -4.72 -0.89 -6.24
N LYS A 105 -4.09 -1.99 -5.79
CA LYS A 105 -3.43 -2.07 -4.48
C LYS A 105 -2.17 -1.21 -4.47
N VAL A 106 -2.17 -0.17 -3.64
CA VAL A 106 -1.03 0.75 -3.51
C VAL A 106 -0.11 0.38 -2.34
N ASP A 107 -0.67 -0.19 -1.27
CA ASP A 107 0.10 -0.61 -0.09
C ASP A 107 -0.66 -1.68 0.72
N GLN A 108 0.05 -2.38 1.59
CA GLN A 108 -0.50 -3.40 2.48
C GLN A 108 0.27 -3.45 3.79
N VAL A 109 -0.45 -3.35 4.91
CA VAL A 109 0.10 -3.47 6.26
C VAL A 109 -0.54 -4.69 6.92
N ARG A 110 0.28 -5.63 7.38
CA ARG A 110 -0.18 -6.83 8.09
C ARG A 110 0.04 -6.65 9.59
N GLY A 111 -0.92 -7.10 10.39
CA GLY A 111 -0.88 -6.98 11.83
C GLY A 111 -1.32 -5.61 12.35
N ALA A 112 -1.29 -5.45 13.68
CA ALA A 112 -1.71 -4.23 14.37
C ALA A 112 -0.60 -3.17 14.44
N ASP A 113 -0.06 -2.79 13.29
CA ASP A 113 0.94 -1.73 13.21
C ASP A 113 0.29 -0.36 12.96
N ALA A 114 -0.03 0.36 14.03
CA ALA A 114 -0.60 1.70 13.95
C ALA A 114 0.31 2.70 13.22
N ARG A 115 1.64 2.60 13.42
CA ARG A 115 2.60 3.51 12.80
C ARG A 115 2.70 3.26 11.30
N GLY A 116 2.70 1.99 10.90
CA GLY A 116 2.67 1.59 9.49
C GLY A 116 1.42 2.12 8.77
N ILE A 117 0.25 2.01 9.41
CA ILE A 117 -1.02 2.52 8.85
C ILE A 117 -0.99 4.04 8.70
N GLU A 118 -0.56 4.76 9.73
CA GLU A 118 -0.44 6.22 9.70
C GLU A 118 0.57 6.68 8.64
N ALA A 119 1.71 6.00 8.52
CA ALA A 119 2.72 6.30 7.50
C ALA A 119 2.18 6.07 6.08
N ALA A 120 1.50 4.96 5.84
CA ALA A 120 0.88 4.64 4.56
C ALA A 120 -0.24 5.65 4.21
N LEU A 121 -1.08 6.03 5.19
CA LEU A 121 -2.08 7.08 5.03
C LEU A 121 -1.43 8.41 4.63
N ARG A 122 -0.40 8.86 5.34
CA ARG A 122 0.31 10.12 5.01
C ARG A 122 0.95 10.06 3.63
N LYS A 123 1.54 8.93 3.26
CA LYS A 123 2.19 8.71 1.96
C LYS A 123 1.20 8.73 0.79
N HIS A 124 0.01 8.17 0.98
CA HIS A 124 -0.95 7.97 -0.12
C HIS A 124 -2.15 8.92 -0.11
N SER A 125 -2.41 9.65 0.99
CA SER A 125 -3.50 10.64 1.10
C SER A 125 -3.24 11.92 0.31
N THR A 126 -1.98 12.28 0.09
CA THR A 126 -1.62 13.31 -0.88
C THR A 126 -1.58 12.66 -2.26
N SER A 127 -2.41 13.15 -3.17
CA SER A 127 -2.38 12.73 -4.58
C SER A 127 -1.10 13.26 -5.24
N SER A 128 0.03 12.64 -4.96
CA SER A 128 1.30 12.90 -5.65
C SER A 128 2.15 11.64 -5.56
N GLY A 129 2.28 10.96 -6.71
CA GLY A 129 3.19 9.84 -6.85
C GLY A 129 4.60 10.28 -6.46
N GLY A 130 5.12 9.66 -5.41
CA GLY A 130 6.46 9.89 -4.92
C GLY A 130 7.05 8.57 -4.50
N THR A 131 7.77 7.94 -5.42
CA THR A 131 8.81 6.95 -5.13
C THR A 131 9.67 7.53 -4.02
N THR A 132 9.46 7.10 -2.77
CA THR A 132 10.42 7.37 -1.70
C THR A 132 11.64 6.53 -2.01
N ALA A 133 12.48 7.04 -2.90
CA ALA A 133 13.89 6.74 -2.91
C ALA A 133 14.35 6.90 -1.45
N PHE A 134 14.80 5.80 -0.86
CA PHE A 134 15.49 5.79 0.41
C PHE A 134 16.77 6.61 0.25
N SER A 135 16.67 7.93 0.39
CA SER A 135 17.80 8.84 0.51
C SER A 135 18.09 9.00 2.00
N GLY A 136 18.40 7.88 2.65
CA GLY A 136 19.10 7.91 3.92
C GLY A 136 20.57 8.16 3.62
N LYS A 137 21.10 9.33 3.96
CA LYS A 137 22.55 9.57 4.00
C LYS A 137 23.12 8.62 5.06
N GLY A 138 23.56 7.43 4.65
CA GLY A 138 24.21 6.47 5.54
C GLY A 138 25.40 7.15 6.22
N HIS A 139 25.38 7.25 7.54
CA HIS A 139 26.54 7.68 8.31
C HIS A 139 27.48 6.48 8.43
N THR A 140 28.59 6.51 7.69
CA THR A 140 29.71 5.59 7.94
C THR A 140 30.44 6.07 9.19
N LEU A 141 30.42 5.26 10.25
CA LEU A 141 31.21 5.52 11.44
C LEU A 141 32.66 5.09 11.17
N GLY A 142 33.53 6.08 11.06
CA GLY A 142 34.98 5.92 11.21
C GLY A 142 35.79 6.09 9.92
N GLY A 143 36.69 7.09 9.92
CA GLY A 143 37.77 7.13 8.93
C GLY A 143 38.45 8.46 8.60
N GLY A 144 38.79 9.30 9.60
CA GLY A 144 39.97 10.21 9.53
C GLY A 144 39.96 11.41 8.56
N PRO A 145 40.85 12.41 8.79
CA PRO A 145 40.66 13.78 8.32
C PRO A 145 41.31 14.08 6.95
N ALA A 146 40.76 15.14 6.33
CA ALA A 146 41.28 15.99 5.23
C ALA A 146 42.75 16.46 5.45
N PRO A 147 43.44 17.22 4.55
CA PRO A 147 42.96 18.05 3.43
C PRO A 147 43.86 17.98 2.17
N THR A 148 43.49 18.57 1.03
CA THR A 148 43.95 19.86 0.40
C THR A 148 43.86 19.59 -1.12
N ASP A 149 43.60 20.47 -2.08
CA ASP A 149 43.80 21.89 -2.20
C ASP A 149 43.06 22.42 -3.45
N VAL A 150 43.07 23.75 -3.55
CA VAL A 150 42.38 24.68 -4.45
C VAL A 150 42.61 24.46 -5.96
N LYS A 151 41.60 24.80 -6.78
CA LYS A 151 41.66 25.71 -7.98
C LYS A 151 40.78 25.23 -9.16
N GLY A 152 39.95 26.13 -9.71
CA GLY A 152 39.52 25.99 -11.10
C GLY A 152 38.10 26.44 -11.42
N GLU A 153 37.95 27.74 -11.61
CA GLU A 153 36.87 28.42 -12.31
C GLU A 153 36.39 27.70 -13.60
N ALA A 154 35.07 27.76 -13.82
CA ALA A 154 34.41 27.83 -15.12
C ALA A 154 34.90 26.94 -16.27
N LYS A 155 34.32 25.73 -16.39
CA LYS A 155 33.87 25.20 -17.69
C LYS A 155 32.95 24.01 -17.48
N ARG A 156 32.05 23.80 -18.44
CA ARG A 156 31.13 22.65 -18.61
C ARG A 156 29.69 22.84 -18.11
N ALA A 157 29.10 23.95 -18.52
CA ALA A 157 27.64 24.05 -18.73
C ALA A 157 27.24 23.66 -20.18
N VAL A 158 28.10 22.97 -20.95
CA VAL A 158 27.91 22.76 -22.40
C VAL A 158 28.23 21.34 -22.89
N ASP A 159 28.13 20.32 -22.04
CA ASP A 159 28.33 18.92 -22.49
C ASP A 159 27.14 17.98 -22.17
N ASN A 160 26.10 18.45 -21.47
CA ASN A 160 24.95 17.61 -21.09
C ASN A 160 23.71 17.72 -22.00
N ALA A 161 23.82 18.37 -23.15
CA ALA A 161 22.73 18.43 -24.14
C ALA A 161 22.76 17.25 -25.15
N ALA A 162 23.83 16.43 -25.16
CA ALA A 162 23.98 15.33 -26.12
C ALA A 162 23.48 13.96 -25.62
N ASN A 163 23.15 13.81 -24.33
CA ASN A 163 22.69 12.54 -23.74
C ASN A 163 21.21 12.54 -23.35
N ALA A 164 20.47 13.63 -23.62
CA ALA A 164 19.04 13.73 -23.32
C ALA A 164 18.13 12.98 -24.33
N ALA A 165 18.69 12.45 -25.42
CA ALA A 165 17.93 11.75 -26.46
C ALA A 165 17.89 10.22 -26.31
N SER A 166 18.62 9.61 -25.36
CA SER A 166 18.62 8.15 -25.15
C SER A 166 18.09 7.71 -23.77
N ALA A 167 17.69 8.65 -22.91
CA ALA A 167 17.24 8.36 -21.55
C ALA A 167 15.74 8.01 -21.43
N GLY A 168 15.03 7.82 -22.55
CA GLY A 168 13.58 7.55 -22.55
C GLY A 168 13.16 6.09 -22.30
N LEU A 169 14.08 5.12 -22.29
CA LEU A 169 13.73 3.69 -22.21
C LEU A 169 14.51 2.86 -21.17
N ALA A 170 15.34 3.48 -20.33
CA ALA A 170 16.16 2.74 -19.37
C ALA A 170 15.42 2.36 -18.06
N GLY A 171 14.28 3.02 -17.74
CA GLY A 171 13.56 2.82 -16.48
C GLY A 171 12.27 2.00 -16.56
N ILE A 172 12.00 1.34 -17.69
CA ILE A 172 10.76 0.58 -17.90
C ILE A 172 11.00 -0.90 -17.52
N ASP A 173 10.09 -1.43 -16.70
CA ASP A 173 10.08 -2.82 -16.22
C ASP A 173 10.36 -3.81 -17.37
N PRO A 174 11.23 -4.82 -17.18
CA PRO A 174 11.63 -5.77 -18.24
C PRO A 174 10.43 -6.41 -18.95
N GLN A 175 9.30 -6.60 -18.27
CA GLN A 175 8.12 -7.19 -18.87
C GLN A 175 7.40 -6.23 -19.82
N VAL A 176 7.41 -4.94 -19.53
CA VAL A 176 6.79 -3.91 -20.39
C VAL A 176 7.62 -3.71 -21.67
N LYS A 177 8.94 -3.90 -21.62
CA LYS A 177 9.80 -3.91 -22.83
C LYS A 177 9.43 -5.03 -23.79
N VAL A 178 9.19 -6.23 -23.28
CA VAL A 178 8.77 -7.38 -24.10
C VAL A 178 7.38 -7.13 -24.68
N LEU A 179 6.46 -6.59 -23.87
CA LEU A 179 5.09 -6.29 -24.31
C LEU A 179 5.05 -5.21 -25.42
N VAL A 180 5.80 -4.12 -25.24
CA VAL A 180 5.88 -3.05 -26.26
C VAL A 180 6.56 -3.55 -27.53
N GLY A 181 7.58 -4.41 -27.41
CA GLY A 181 8.19 -5.08 -28.56
C GLY A 181 7.19 -5.97 -29.33
N LEU A 182 6.39 -6.76 -28.62
CA LEU A 182 5.36 -7.61 -29.24
C LEU A 182 4.23 -6.80 -29.89
N ILE A 183 3.78 -5.72 -29.25
CA ILE A 183 2.75 -4.82 -29.80
C ILE A 183 3.29 -4.10 -31.03
N GLY A 184 4.53 -3.62 -31.00
CA GLY A 184 5.17 -2.96 -32.13
C GLY A 184 5.34 -3.91 -33.33
N LEU A 185 5.77 -5.15 -33.08
CA LEU A 185 5.88 -6.18 -34.12
C LEU A 185 4.51 -6.54 -34.71
N TYR A 186 3.48 -6.66 -33.88
CA TYR A 186 2.11 -6.92 -34.33
C TYR A 186 1.55 -5.81 -35.21
N VAL A 187 1.74 -4.55 -34.81
CA VAL A 187 1.30 -3.38 -35.58
C VAL A 187 2.06 -3.28 -36.91
N LEU A 188 3.37 -3.57 -36.91
CA LEU A 188 4.18 -3.57 -38.12
C LEU A 188 3.76 -4.69 -39.10
N PHE A 189 3.48 -5.88 -38.57
CA PHE A 189 2.99 -7.01 -39.36
C PHE A 189 1.61 -6.73 -39.99
N TRP A 190 0.74 -6.01 -39.28
CA TRP A 190 -0.58 -5.62 -39.79
C TRP A 190 -0.55 -4.49 -40.83
N TYR A 191 0.53 -3.71 -40.87
CA TYR A 191 0.67 -2.56 -41.78
C TYR A 191 1.41 -2.91 -43.09
N LEU A 192 2.15 -4.02 -43.11
CA LEU A 192 2.89 -4.50 -44.28
C LEU A 192 2.26 -5.74 -44.97
N GLY A 193 1.12 -6.23 -44.47
CA GLY A 193 0.35 -7.33 -45.05
C GLY A 193 -1.03 -6.88 -45.51
#